data_AF-A0A150MJD4-F1
#
_entry.id   AF-A0A150MJD4-F1
#
_cell.length_a   1.000
_cell.length_b   1.000
_cell.length_c   1.000
_cell.angle_alpha   90.00
_cell.angle_beta   90.00
_cell.angle_gamma   90.00
#
_symmetry.space_group_name_H-M   'P 1'
#
loop_
_entity.id
_entity.type
_entity.pdbx_description
1 polymer ?
#
loop_
_entity_poly.entity_id
_entity_poly.type
_entity_poly.pdbx_seq_one_letter_code
_entity_poly.pdbx_strand_id
1 'polypeptide(L)' 'MKMNQKVEQILSEVKASLSFEGLQITEEEEKLIKAALMGDISRSAFLKKARELAENQ' A
#
# COMPACT_ATOMS: atom_id res chain seq x y z
N MET A 1 0.72 4.53 -20.91
CA MET A 1 1.40 4.61 -19.60
C MET A 1 1.52 3.21 -19.03
N LYS A 2 2.71 2.76 -18.61
CA LYS A 2 2.89 1.39 -18.07
C LYS A 2 2.18 1.29 -16.72
N MET A 3 1.50 0.18 -16.42
CA MET A 3 0.75 -0.04 -15.17
C MET A 3 1.56 0.36 -13.92
N ASN A 4 2.85 0.01 -13.92
CA ASN A 4 3.76 0.32 -12.83
C ASN A 4 3.88 1.83 -12.54
N GLN A 5 3.97 2.67 -13.59
CA GLN A 5 4.03 4.12 -13.41
C GLN A 5 2.75 4.69 -12.80
N LYS A 6 1.60 4.09 -13.11
CA LYS A 6 0.30 4.51 -12.56
C LYS A 6 0.21 4.15 -11.06
N VAL A 7 0.69 2.97 -10.68
CA VAL A 7 0.73 2.53 -9.28
C VAL A 7 1.63 3.43 -8.44
N GLU A 8 2.82 3.75 -8.93
CA GLU A 8 3.75 4.66 -8.23
C GLU A 8 3.16 6.07 -8.05
N GLN A 9 2.50 6.61 -9.08
CA GLN A 9 1.85 7.90 -8.98
C GLN A 9 0.74 7.90 -7.91
N ILE A 10 -0.16 6.92 -7.95
CA ILE A 10 -1.25 6.79 -6.96
C ILE A 10 -0.68 6.66 -5.55
N LEU A 11 0.37 5.87 -5.36
CA LEU A 11 1.00 5.71 -4.05
C LEU A 11 1.64 7.00 -3.54
N SER A 12 2.27 7.78 -4.43
CA SER A 12 2.80 9.10 -4.06
C SER A 12 1.70 10.05 -3.59
N GLU A 13 0.55 10.07 -4.29
CA GLU A 13 -0.59 10.90 -3.94
C GLU A 13 -1.22 10.48 -2.59
N VAL A 14 -1.39 9.17 -2.38
CA VAL A 14 -1.90 8.61 -1.11
C VAL A 14 -0.96 8.92 0.05
N LYS A 15 0.36 8.73 -0.12
CA LYS A 15 1.35 9.08 0.90
C LYS A 15 1.29 10.55 1.29
N ALA A 16 1.16 11.44 0.31
CA ALA A 16 1.04 12.87 0.57
C ALA A 16 -0.25 13.19 1.36
N SER A 17 -1.38 12.57 0.99
CA SER A 17 -2.65 12.74 1.69
C SER A 17 -2.58 12.27 3.15
N LEU A 18 -1.99 11.10 3.39
CA LEU A 18 -1.84 10.56 4.74
C LEU A 18 -0.84 11.36 5.58
N SER A 19 0.25 11.82 4.97
CA SER A 19 1.25 12.65 5.64
C SER A 19 0.66 13.97 6.14
N PHE A 20 -0.29 14.54 5.39
CA PHE A 20 -1.04 15.73 5.82
C PHE A 20 -1.84 15.49 7.11
N GLU A 21 -2.32 14.27 7.34
CA GLU A 21 -3.02 13.84 8.55
C GLU A 21 -2.07 13.33 9.65
N GLY A 22 -0.76 13.40 9.44
CA GLY A 22 0.24 12.87 10.37
C GLY A 22 0.39 11.34 10.33
N LEU A 23 -0.20 10.68 9.34
CA LEU A 23 -0.08 9.25 9.10
C LEU A 23 1.08 8.97 8.14
N GLN A 24 1.79 7.87 8.33
CA GLN A 24 2.87 7.43 7.46
C GLN A 24 2.62 5.98 7.04
N ILE A 25 2.96 5.66 5.78
CA ILE A 25 2.98 4.29 5.29
C ILE A 25 4.42 3.79 5.39
N THR A 26 4.62 2.68 6.08
CA THR A 26 5.90 1.97 6.17
C THR A 26 6.27 1.30 4.84
N GLU A 27 7.55 0.96 4.66
CA GLU A 27 8.00 0.26 3.45
C GLU A 27 7.30 -1.10 3.26
N GLU A 28 6.96 -1.79 4.35
CA GLU A 28 6.29 -3.10 4.30
C GLU A 28 4.83 -2.97 3.85
N GLU A 29 4.12 -1.97 4.37
CA GLU A 29 2.76 -1.66 3.93
C GLU A 29 2.73 -1.23 2.46
N GLU A 30 3.70 -0.44 2.02
CA GLU A 30 3.81 -0.04 0.62
C GLU A 30 4.01 -1.27 -0.30
N LYS A 31 4.91 -2.19 0.07
CA LYS A 31 5.11 -3.44 -0.68
C LYS A 31 3.82 -4.25 -0.75
N LEU A 32 3.07 -4.32 0.35
CA LEU A 32 1.80 -5.03 0.43
C LEU A 32 0.73 -4.39 -0.48
N ILE A 33 0.62 -3.06 -0.48
CA ILE A 33 -0.31 -2.32 -1.35
C ILE A 33 0.05 -2.53 -2.82
N LYS A 34 1.35 -2.44 -3.18
CA LYS A 34 1.82 -2.69 -4.55
C LYS A 34 1.44 -4.09 -5.04
N ALA A 35 1.69 -5.12 -4.24
CA ALA A 35 1.34 -6.50 -4.58
C ALA A 35 -0.17 -6.66 -4.82
N ALA A 36 -1.03 -6.01 -4.02
CA ALA A 36 -2.47 -6.05 -4.22
C ALA A 36 -2.91 -5.33 -5.51
N LEU A 37 -2.34 -4.16 -5.79
CA LEU A 37 -2.67 -3.38 -7.00
C LEU A 37 -2.17 -4.03 -8.29
N MET A 38 -1.07 -4.78 -8.23
CA MET A 38 -0.55 -5.56 -9.36
C MET A 38 -1.29 -6.88 -9.58
N GLY A 39 -2.11 -7.31 -8.61
CA GLY A 39 -2.83 -8.58 -8.67
C GLY A 39 -2.01 -9.80 -8.25
N ASP A 40 -0.83 -9.59 -7.64
CA ASP A 40 0.04 -10.66 -7.15
C ASP A 40 -0.54 -11.38 -5.93
N ILE A 41 -1.44 -10.71 -5.19
CA ILE A 41 -2.15 -11.28 -4.05
C ILE A 41 -3.66 -11.01 -4.16
N SER A 42 -4.45 -11.92 -3.60
CA SER A 42 -5.89 -11.72 -3.49
C SER A 42 -6.23 -10.65 -2.45
N ARG A 43 -7.44 -10.08 -2.56
CA ARG A 43 -7.98 -9.15 -1.56
C ARG A 43 -8.02 -9.76 -0.15
N SER A 44 -8.32 -11.05 -0.02
CA SER A 44 -8.35 -11.73 1.29
C SER A 44 -6.94 -11.86 1.88
N ALA A 45 -5.94 -12.19 1.06
CA ALA A 45 -4.54 -12.24 1.48
C ALA A 45 -4.02 -10.85 1.88
N PHE A 46 -4.39 -9.81 1.13
CA PHE A 46 -4.10 -8.42 1.47
C PHE A 46 -4.66 -8.04 2.85
N LEU A 47 -5.96 -8.27 3.08
CA LEU A 47 -6.60 -7.91 4.35
C LEU A 47 -6.00 -8.66 5.55
N LYS A 48 -5.66 -9.94 5.37
CA LYS A 48 -4.99 -10.74 6.40
C LYS A 48 -3.63 -10.13 6.76
N LYS A 49 -2.77 -9.89 5.77
CA LYS A 49 -1.43 -9.33 5.99
C LYS A 49 -1.47 -7.90 6.54
N ALA A 50 -2.40 -7.07 6.07
CA ALA A 50 -2.56 -5.70 6.56
C ALA A 50 -2.93 -5.70 8.05
N ARG A 51 -3.78 -6.63 8.49
CA ARG A 51 -4.10 -6.81 9.91
C ARG A 51 -2.89 -7.28 10.71
N GLU A 52 -2.15 -8.27 10.21
CA GLU A 52 -0.93 -8.76 10.86
C GLU A 52 0.11 -7.63 11.02
N LEU A 53 0.26 -6.74 10.04
CA LEU A 53 1.15 -5.58 10.14
C LEU A 53 0.66 -4.58 11.20
N ALA A 54 -0.64 -4.26 11.21
CA ALA A 54 -1.22 -3.33 12.18
C ALA A 54 -1.13 -3.82 13.63
N GLU A 55 -1.17 -5.14 13.85
CA GLU A 55 -1.01 -5.75 15.19
C GLU A 55 0.45 -5.74 15.69
N ASN A 56 1.43 -5.50 14.80
CA ASN A 56 2.87 -5.52 15.09
C ASN A 56 3.52 -4.13 15.07
N GLN A 57 2.74 -3.05 14.95
CA GLN A 57 3.19 -1.66 14.94
C GLN A 57 3.06 -0.98 16.31
#